data_AF-A0A0W8BWD8-F1
#
_entry.id   AF-A0A0W8BWD8-F1
#
_cell.length_a   1.000
_cell.length_b   1.000
_cell.length_c   1.000
_cell.angle_alpha   90.00
_cell.angle_beta   90.00
_cell.angle_gamma   90.00
#
_symmetry.space_group_name_H-M   'P 1'
#
loop_
_entity.id
_entity.type
_entity.pdbx_description
1 polymer ?
#
loop_
_entity_poly.entity_id
_entity_poly.type
_entity_poly.pdbx_seq_one_letter_code
_entity_poly.pdbx_strand_id
1 'polypeptide(L)'
;MLEFWMRQAKAGAYKYLPLVARVLFAISTSSTQIERDFGIAGQLVTPQRGSIAPQNVEMSAFLNCNRQFVDVTQCPKIHPRDIDKFIPSNVKVGMEEDDAEGFELLSGYFSSVDGEDIDDTVT
;
A
#
# COMPACT_ATOMS: atom_id res chain seq x y z
N MET A 1 2.51 17.86 22.76
CA MET A 1 3.81 17.18 22.94
C MET A 1 4.69 17.30 21.68
N LEU A 2 4.20 16.97 20.48
CA LEU A 2 4.94 17.15 19.22
C LEU A 2 5.33 18.61 18.93
N GLU A 3 4.46 19.58 19.23
CA GLU A 3 4.76 21.02 19.04
C GLU A 3 5.96 21.51 19.86
N PHE A 4 6.18 20.94 21.05
CA PHE A 4 7.37 21.25 21.84
C PHE A 4 8.63 20.83 21.08
N TRP A 5 8.68 19.57 20.63
CA TRP A 5 9.83 19.04 19.89
C TRP A 5 10.03 19.74 18.53
N MET A 6 8.97 20.15 17.86
CA MET A 6 9.07 20.98 16.65
C MET A 6 9.71 22.33 16.93
N ARG A 7 9.35 22.99 18.04
CA ARG A 7 10.00 24.25 18.45
C ARG A 7 11.48 24.04 18.80
N GLN A 8 11.82 22.96 19.50
CA GLN A 8 13.21 22.62 19.82
C GLN A 8 14.05 22.36 18.56
N ALA A 9 13.48 21.72 17.54
CA ALA A 9 14.14 21.54 16.24
C ALA A 9 14.39 22.88 15.53
N LYS A 10 13.36 23.74 15.46
CA LYS A 10 13.48 25.06 14.81
C LYS A 10 14.47 25.99 15.50
N ALA A 11 14.52 25.94 16.84
CA ALA A 11 15.46 26.72 17.63
C ALA A 11 16.91 26.19 17.56
N GLY A 12 17.13 25.01 16.96
CA GLY A 12 18.45 24.39 16.92
C GLY A 12 18.99 23.95 18.29
N ALA A 13 18.14 23.89 19.32
CA ALA A 13 18.53 23.57 20.68
C ALA A 13 19.06 22.14 20.82
N TYR A 14 18.56 21.22 19.98
CA TYR A 14 18.96 19.82 19.95
C TYR A 14 18.99 19.28 18.53
N LYS A 15 20.12 18.69 18.13
CA LYS A 15 20.35 18.15 16.77
C LYS A 15 19.54 16.88 16.48
N TYR A 16 19.49 15.93 17.42
CA TYR A 16 18.92 14.60 17.20
C TYR A 16 17.67 14.28 18.02
N LEU A 17 17.52 14.86 19.23
CA LEU A 17 16.37 14.56 20.10
C LEU A 17 15.01 14.84 19.45
N PRO A 18 14.81 15.91 18.66
CA PRO A 18 13.54 16.14 17.99
C PRO A 18 13.21 15.07 16.94
N LEU A 19 14.21 14.49 16.28
CA LEU A 19 14.03 13.39 15.33
C LEU A 19 13.59 12.12 16.05
N VAL A 20 14.27 11.76 17.14
CA VAL A 20 13.93 10.60 17.98
C VAL A 20 12.52 10.74 18.54
N ALA A 21 12.17 11.91 19.06
CA ALA A 21 10.83 12.17 19.57
C ALA A 21 9.76 12.01 18.48
N ARG A 22 10.00 12.48 17.25
CA ARG A 22 9.05 12.29 16.14
C ARG A 22 8.80 10.81 15.84
N VAL A 23 9.85 9.98 15.83
CA VAL A 23 9.70 8.54 15.60
C VAL A 23 8.94 7.89 16.74
N LEU A 24 9.34 8.12 17.99
CA LEU A 24 8.69 7.52 19.16
C LEU A 24 7.21 7.89 19.27
N PHE A 25 6.87 9.16 19.03
CA PHE A 25 5.48 9.62 19.12
C PHE A 25 4.64 9.33 17.87
N ALA A 26 5.24 8.85 16.77
CA ALA A 26 4.50 8.36 15.62
C ALA A 26 3.98 6.93 15.84
N ILE A 27 4.57 6.18 16.78
CA ILE A 27 4.14 4.83 17.12
C ILE A 27 2.88 4.93 17.98
N SER A 28 1.76 4.41 17.47
CA SER A 28 0.54 4.29 18.25
C SER A 28 0.75 3.36 19.44
N THR A 29 0.30 3.76 20.63
CA THR A 29 0.33 2.92 21.83
C THR A 29 -0.80 1.88 21.85
N SER A 30 -1.68 1.89 20.84
CA SER A 30 -2.88 1.03 20.76
C SER A 30 -3.11 0.49 19.36
N SER A 31 -3.70 -0.72 19.29
CA SER A 31 -4.23 -1.36 18.08
C SER A 31 -5.60 -0.81 17.65
N THR A 32 -6.23 0.08 18.40
CA THR A 32 -7.58 0.59 18.08
C THR A 32 -7.69 1.25 16.70
N GLN A 33 -6.58 1.76 16.14
CA GLN A 33 -6.56 2.24 14.76
C GLN A 33 -6.70 1.10 13.76
N ILE A 34 -5.88 0.06 13.88
CA ILE A 34 -5.94 -1.11 12.99
C ILE A 34 -7.27 -1.86 13.13
N GLU A 35 -7.84 -1.94 14.34
CA GLU A 35 -9.15 -2.56 14.57
C GLU A 35 -10.29 -1.82 13.86
N ARG A 36 -10.25 -0.49 13.83
CA ARG A 36 -11.22 0.31 13.07
C ARG A 36 -11.08 0.06 11.58
N ASP A 37 -9.85 -0.02 11.09
CA ASP A 37 -9.57 -0.27 9.68
C ASP A 37 -10.05 -1.68 9.27
N PHE A 38 -9.83 -2.70 10.11
CA PHE A 38 -10.41 -4.04 9.93
C PHE A 38 -11.95 -4.03 9.98
N GLY A 39 -12.55 -3.23 10.85
CA GLY A 39 -14.01 -3.07 10.91
C GLY A 39 -14.59 -2.52 9.61
N ILE A 40 -13.91 -1.55 8.98
CA ILE A 40 -14.31 -0.97 7.70
C ILE A 40 -14.08 -1.98 6.56
N ALA A 41 -12.91 -2.63 6.53
CA ALA A 41 -12.56 -3.62 5.52
C ALA A 41 -13.35 -4.94 5.66
N GLY A 42 -14.02 -5.17 6.80
CA GLY A 42 -14.78 -6.39 7.09
C GLY A 42 -15.82 -6.74 6.03
N GLN A 43 -16.41 -5.73 5.37
CA GLN A 43 -17.33 -5.96 4.26
C GLN A 43 -16.63 -6.54 3.03
N LEU A 44 -15.38 -6.13 2.76
CA LEU A 44 -14.61 -6.53 1.57
C LEU A 44 -14.01 -7.94 1.68
N VAL A 45 -13.98 -8.52 2.88
CA VAL A 45 -13.39 -9.84 3.17
C VAL A 45 -14.43 -10.90 3.52
N THR A 46 -15.69 -10.51 3.74
CA THR A 46 -16.76 -11.46 4.12
C THR A 46 -17.46 -12.01 2.88
N PRO A 47 -17.50 -13.35 2.67
CA PRO A 47 -18.02 -13.96 1.45
C PRO A 47 -19.48 -13.60 1.12
N GLN A 48 -20.28 -13.28 2.14
CA GLN A 48 -21.70 -12.98 2.00
C GLN A 48 -21.97 -11.53 1.53
N ARG A 49 -20.94 -10.67 1.46
CA ARG A 49 -21.07 -9.24 1.15
C ARG A 49 -20.00 -8.77 0.15
N GLY A 50 -20.01 -9.29 -1.08
CA GLY A 50 -19.17 -8.71 -2.15
C GLY A 50 -17.66 -8.79 -1.88
N SER A 51 -17.22 -9.95 -1.37
CA SER A 51 -15.80 -10.24 -1.17
C SER A 51 -14.99 -10.00 -2.45
N ILE A 52 -13.83 -9.36 -2.32
CA ILE A 52 -12.91 -9.08 -3.43
C ILE A 52 -11.57 -9.78 -3.21
N ALA A 53 -10.75 -9.86 -4.26
CA ALA A 53 -9.41 -10.45 -4.17
C ALA A 53 -8.55 -9.73 -3.08
N PRO A 54 -7.71 -10.46 -2.32
CA PRO A 54 -6.92 -9.89 -1.21
C PRO A 54 -6.13 -8.62 -1.57
N GLN A 55 -5.44 -8.63 -2.71
CA GLN A 55 -4.72 -7.48 -3.25
C GLN A 55 -5.59 -6.22 -3.44
N ASN A 56 -6.87 -6.40 -3.76
CA ASN A 56 -7.82 -5.30 -3.92
C ASN A 56 -8.32 -4.79 -2.57
N VAL A 57 -8.41 -5.65 -1.55
CA VAL A 57 -8.71 -5.26 -0.17
C VAL A 57 -7.60 -4.35 0.36
N GLU A 58 -6.34 -4.75 0.17
CA GLU A 58 -5.17 -3.99 0.60
C GLU A 58 -5.10 -2.62 -0.06
N MET A 59 -5.23 -2.57 -1.40
CA MET A 59 -5.24 -1.30 -2.14
C MET A 59 -6.39 -0.39 -1.70
N SER A 60 -7.57 -0.95 -1.49
CA SER A 60 -8.75 -0.19 -1.04
C SER A 60 -8.56 0.37 0.37
N ALA A 61 -7.99 -0.42 1.29
CA ALA A 61 -7.66 0.01 2.64
C ALA A 61 -6.62 1.14 2.62
N PHE A 62 -5.54 0.98 1.83
CA PHE A 62 -4.52 2.00 1.66
C PHE A 62 -5.09 3.33 1.17
N LEU A 63 -5.88 3.31 0.10
CA LEU A 63 -6.53 4.52 -0.44
C LEU A 63 -7.51 5.13 0.57
N ASN A 64 -8.26 4.30 1.30
CA ASN A 64 -9.22 4.75 2.29
C ASN A 64 -8.55 5.48 3.47
N CYS A 65 -7.44 4.96 3.98
CA CYS A 65 -6.68 5.60 5.08
C CYS A 65 -5.96 6.87 4.62
N ASN A 66 -5.71 7.03 3.32
CA ASN A 66 -4.97 8.13 2.72
C ASN A 66 -5.82 9.08 1.87
N ARG A 67 -7.15 9.13 2.07
CA ARG A 67 -8.09 9.97 1.29
C ARG A 67 -7.74 11.46 1.26
N GLN A 68 -6.99 11.96 2.23
CA GLN A 68 -6.51 13.34 2.23
C GLN A 68 -5.46 13.63 1.14
N PHE A 69 -4.84 12.60 0.58
CA PHE A 69 -3.82 12.69 -0.47
C PHE A 69 -4.34 12.27 -1.84
N VAL A 70 -5.42 11.49 -1.89
CA VAL A 70 -5.96 10.94 -3.14
C VAL A 70 -7.49 11.06 -3.14
N ASP A 71 -8.02 11.81 -4.10
CA ASP A 71 -9.45 11.81 -4.41
C ASP A 71 -9.73 10.78 -5.51
N VAL A 72 -10.18 9.59 -5.08
CA VAL A 72 -10.55 8.48 -5.98
C VAL A 72 -11.73 8.82 -6.90
N THR A 73 -12.50 9.86 -6.60
CA THR A 73 -13.61 10.31 -7.45
C THR A 73 -13.15 11.21 -8.61
N GLN A 74 -11.90 11.70 -8.54
CA GLN A 74 -11.31 12.59 -9.52
C GLN A 74 -10.19 11.93 -10.34
N CYS A 75 -10.29 10.64 -10.61
CA CYS A 75 -9.38 9.96 -11.53
C CYS A 75 -9.86 10.13 -12.98
N PRO A 76 -9.18 10.94 -13.83
CA PRO A 76 -9.55 11.06 -15.23
C PRO A 76 -9.34 9.72 -15.93
N LYS A 77 -10.27 9.34 -16.79
CA LYS A 77 -10.15 8.12 -17.59
C LYS A 77 -8.95 8.26 -18.53
N ILE A 78 -7.97 7.36 -18.37
CA ILE A 78 -6.79 7.31 -19.25
C ILE A 78 -7.27 6.85 -20.63
N HIS A 79 -6.88 7.57 -21.68
CA HIS A 79 -7.17 7.17 -23.04
C HIS A 79 -6.31 5.94 -23.41
N PRO A 80 -6.83 4.92 -24.12
CA PRO A 80 -6.08 3.70 -24.44
C PRO A 80 -4.68 3.96 -25.04
N ARG A 81 -4.60 4.94 -25.96
CA ARG A 81 -3.34 5.41 -26.58
C ARG A 81 -2.25 5.89 -25.60
N ASP A 82 -2.61 6.28 -24.39
CA ASP A 82 -1.72 6.89 -23.41
C ASP A 82 -1.41 5.97 -22.23
N ILE A 83 -2.00 4.77 -22.16
CA ILE A 83 -1.85 3.83 -21.03
C ILE A 83 -0.37 3.60 -20.70
N ASP A 84 0.46 3.37 -21.72
CA ASP A 84 1.90 3.08 -21.54
C ASP A 84 2.66 4.20 -20.81
N LYS A 85 2.17 5.45 -20.88
CA LYS A 85 2.79 6.60 -20.20
C LYS A 85 2.44 6.68 -18.72
N PHE A 86 1.39 6.00 -18.29
CA PHE A 86 0.89 6.01 -16.91
C PHE A 86 1.19 4.72 -16.15
N ILE A 87 1.84 3.75 -16.80
CA ILE A 87 2.40 2.59 -16.10
C ILE A 87 3.50 3.11 -15.17
N PRO A 88 3.40 2.91 -13.84
CA PRO A 88 4.39 3.40 -12.90
C PRO A 88 5.76 2.77 -13.18
N SER A 89 6.69 3.54 -13.73
CA SER A 89 8.07 3.09 -14.00
C SER A 89 8.94 2.98 -12.73
N ASN A 90 8.40 3.38 -11.58
CA ASN A 90 9.15 3.68 -10.37
C ASN A 90 8.92 2.64 -9.25
N VAL A 91 8.40 1.45 -9.54
CA VAL A 91 8.49 0.32 -8.60
C VAL A 91 9.93 -0.22 -8.63
N LYS A 92 10.88 0.62 -8.22
CA LYS A 92 12.22 0.20 -7.83
C LYS A 92 12.35 0.56 -6.36
N VAL A 93 11.94 -0.35 -5.49
CA VAL A 93 12.49 -0.39 -4.14
C VAL A 93 13.95 -0.79 -4.36
N GLY A 94 14.86 0.18 -4.35
CA GLY A 94 16.29 -0.11 -4.33
C GLY A 94 16.61 -0.81 -3.02
N MET A 95 16.53 -2.14 -3.01
CA MET A 95 17.36 -2.94 -2.12
C MET A 95 18.77 -2.80 -2.68
N GLU A 96 19.73 -2.48 -1.82
CA GLU A 96 21.13 -2.34 -2.17
C GLU A 96 21.62 -3.56 -2.99
N GLU A 97 22.61 -3.34 -3.85
CA GLU A 97 23.16 -4.32 -4.79
C GLU A 97 23.94 -5.44 -4.05
N ASP A 98 23.21 -6.35 -3.41
CA ASP A 98 23.60 -7.71 -2.99
C ASP A 98 22.37 -8.20 -2.21
N ASP A 99 21.45 -8.97 -2.79
CA ASP A 99 21.53 -10.43 -2.72
C ASP A 99 20.60 -11.05 -3.78
N ALA A 100 21.16 -11.91 -4.61
CA ALA A 100 20.50 -12.60 -5.72
C ALA A 100 19.39 -13.61 -5.29
N GLU A 101 19.03 -13.69 -4.01
CA GLU A 101 18.04 -14.66 -3.48
C GLU A 101 16.60 -14.13 -3.45
N GLY A 102 16.36 -12.81 -3.60
CA GLY A 102 15.02 -12.23 -3.45
C GLY A 102 14.11 -12.29 -4.69
N PHE A 103 14.66 -12.60 -5.88
CA PHE A 103 13.95 -12.46 -7.16
C PHE A 103 12.96 -13.60 -7.46
N GLU A 104 13.20 -14.82 -6.99
CA GLU A 104 12.31 -15.96 -7.24
C GLU A 104 10.98 -15.88 -6.49
N LEU A 105 10.93 -15.16 -5.36
CA LEU A 105 9.73 -15.09 -4.52
C LEU A 105 8.62 -14.24 -5.15
N LEU A 106 8.99 -13.22 -5.94
CA LEU A 106 8.04 -12.28 -6.56
C LEU A 106 7.51 -12.75 -7.91
N SER A 107 8.26 -13.57 -8.66
CA SER A 107 7.78 -14.13 -9.93
C SER A 107 6.57 -15.04 -9.75
N GLY A 108 6.49 -15.78 -8.64
CA GLY A 108 5.34 -16.63 -8.32
C GLY A 108 4.05 -15.85 -8.01
N TYR A 109 4.16 -14.61 -7.53
CA TYR A 109 3.00 -13.81 -7.09
C TYR A 109 2.21 -13.20 -8.25
N PHE A 110 2.87 -12.91 -9.37
CA PHE A 110 2.25 -12.32 -10.57
C PHE A 110 2.02 -13.32 -11.71
N SER A 111 2.47 -14.58 -11.56
CA SER A 111 2.40 -15.61 -12.61
C SER A 111 1.19 -16.54 -12.51
N SER A 112 0.40 -16.53 -11.44
CA SER A 112 -0.77 -17.42 -11.32
C SER A 112 -2.02 -16.84 -11.98
N VAL A 113 -1.97 -16.73 -13.31
CA VAL A 113 -3.14 -16.92 -14.15
C VAL A 113 -2.77 -18.05 -15.12
N ASP A 114 -2.81 -19.28 -14.61
CA ASP A 114 -2.97 -20.43 -15.48
C ASP A 114 -4.38 -20.29 -16.06
N GLY A 115 -4.46 -19.83 -17.31
CA GLY A 115 -5.63 -20.03 -18.12
C GLY A 115 -5.83 -21.53 -18.23
N GLU A 116 -6.89 -22.05 -17.61
CA GLU A 116 -7.39 -23.38 -17.93
C GLU A 116 -7.77 -23.36 -19.42
N ASP A 117 -6.87 -23.90 -20.26
CA ASP A 117 -7.19 -24.29 -21.62
C ASP A 117 -8.32 -25.33 -21.54
N ILE A 118 -9.51 -24.93 -21.96
CA ILE A 118 -10.62 -25.84 -22.24
C ILE A 118 -10.17 -26.72 -23.41
N ASP A 119 -9.78 -27.96 -23.11
CA ASP A 119 -9.56 -28.99 -24.12
C ASP A 119 -10.92 -29.54 -24.58
N ASP A 120 -11.45 -28.94 -25.65
CA ASP A 120 -12.48 -29.55 -26.50
C ASP A 120 -11.87 -30.73 -27.27
N THR A 121 -11.74 -31.90 -26.62
CA THR A 121 -11.58 -33.16 -27.35
C THR A 121 -12.90 -33.92 -27.39
N VAL A 122 -13.58 -33.79 -28.52
CA VAL A 122 -14.65 -34.66 -28.99
C VAL A 122 -14.10 -36.08 -29.19
N THR A 123 -14.60 -37.05 -28.42
CA THR A 123 -15.03 -38.39 -28.92
C THR A 123 -15.88 -39.12 -27.89
#